data_AF-A0A956KIM8-F1
#
_entry.id   AF-A0A956KIM8-F1
#
_cell.length_a   1.000
_cell.length_b   1.000
_cell.length_c   1.000
_cell.angle_alpha   90.00
_cell.angle_beta   90.00
_cell.angle_gamma   90.00
#
_symmetry.space_group_name_H-M   'P 1'
#
loop_
_entity.id
_entity.type
_entity.pdbx_description
1 polymer ?
#
loop_
_entity_poly.entity_id
_entity_poly.type
_entity_poly.pdbx_seq_one_letter_code
_entity_poly.pdbx_strand_id
1 'polypeptide(L)' 'MSETQTSSDSVNPSAGIAKGKVLVTGGSGHLGANIVHALLDDGQEVRVLVQSRANNRALEGLDVERVEGD' A
#
# COMPACT_ATOMS: atom_id res chain seq x y z
N MET A 1 31.08 -23.76 -20.85
CA MET A 1 30.23 -22.56 -20.90
C MET A 1 28.83 -23.01 -20.51
N SER A 2 28.40 -22.71 -19.28
CA SER A 2 27.01 -22.83 -18.87
C SER A 2 26.80 -21.80 -17.77
N GLU A 3 25.80 -20.96 -17.98
CA GLU A 3 25.58 -19.68 -17.32
C GLU A 3 25.24 -19.85 -15.84
N THR A 4 25.83 -18.99 -15.01
CA THR A 4 25.51 -18.89 -13.58
C THR A 4 24.22 -18.10 -13.45
N GLN A 5 23.12 -18.79 -13.17
CA GLN A 5 21.84 -18.15 -12.91
C GLN A 5 21.91 -17.45 -11.54
N THR A 6 22.09 -16.14 -11.56
CA THR A 6 22.05 -15.28 -10.37
C THR A 6 20.63 -15.33 -9.79
N SER A 7 20.47 -16.06 -8.70
CA SER A 7 19.27 -16.09 -7.88
C SER A 7 19.05 -14.72 -7.23
N SER A 8 18.21 -13.89 -7.85
CA SER A 8 17.77 -12.60 -7.31
C SER A 8 16.52 -12.71 -6.42
N ASP A 9 16.09 -13.92 -6.06
CA ASP A 9 14.92 -14.17 -5.20
C ASP A 9 15.27 -14.18 -3.70
N SER A 10 15.97 -13.16 -3.21
CA SER A 10 15.97 -12.88 -1.77
C SER A 10 14.79 -11.97 -1.39
N VAL A 11 13.61 -12.24 -1.97
CA VAL A 11 12.36 -11.65 -1.52
C VAL A 11 12.02 -12.30 -0.18
N ASN A 12 12.25 -11.51 0.85
CA ASN A 12 11.86 -11.67 2.25
C ASN A 12 10.75 -12.73 2.45
N PRO A 13 10.99 -13.81 3.24
CA PRO A 13 10.02 -14.88 3.38
C PRO A 13 8.76 -14.31 4.04
N SER A 14 7.66 -14.21 3.30
CA SER A 14 6.34 -13.96 3.85
C SER A 14 5.89 -15.21 4.61
N ALA A 15 6.54 -15.48 5.74
CA ALA A 15 6.15 -16.51 6.66
C ALA A 15 4.78 -16.14 7.22
N GLY A 16 3.71 -16.60 6.57
CA GLY A 16 2.35 -16.59 7.12
C GLY A 16 1.73 -15.22 7.37
N ILE A 17 1.98 -14.20 6.53
CA ILE A 17 1.15 -12.98 6.59
C ILE A 17 -0.24 -13.37 6.05
N ALA A 18 -1.22 -13.43 6.95
CA ALA A 18 -2.61 -13.61 6.56
C ALA A 18 -2.98 -12.55 5.53
N LYS A 19 -3.56 -12.95 4.39
CA LYS A 19 -4.16 -12.00 3.46
C LYS A 19 -5.24 -11.24 4.23
N GLY A 20 -5.06 -9.94 4.34
CA GLY A 20 -5.95 -9.03 5.05
C GLY A 20 -5.82 -7.62 4.50
N LYS A 21 -6.69 -6.74 4.97
CA LYS A 21 -6.74 -5.34 4.54
C LYS A 21 -5.41 -4.63 4.81
N VAL A 22 -4.89 -3.93 3.80
CA VAL A 22 -3.63 -3.18 3.87
C VAL A 22 -3.91 -1.81 4.48
N LEU A 23 -3.24 -1.50 5.59
CA LEU A 23 -3.26 -0.15 6.17
C LEU A 23 -2.12 0.69 5.58
N VAL A 24 -2.46 1.83 4.99
CA VAL A 24 -1.51 2.83 4.51
C VAL A 24 -1.54 4.05 5.43
N THR A 25 -0.40 4.36 6.04
CA THR A 25 -0.18 5.63 6.74
C THR A 25 0.42 6.65 5.77
N GLY A 26 0.09 7.94 5.94
CA GLY A 26 0.51 8.98 5.00
C GLY A 26 -0.09 8.83 3.59
N GLY A 27 -1.22 8.13 3.46
CA GLY A 27 -1.86 7.85 2.17
C GLY A 27 -2.35 9.10 1.42
N SER A 28 -2.51 10.23 2.09
CA SER A 28 -2.82 11.52 1.45
C SER A 28 -1.59 12.25 0.89
N GLY A 29 -0.38 11.80 1.22
CA GLY A 29 0.87 12.34 0.69
C GLY A 29 1.16 11.88 -0.75
N HIS A 30 2.14 12.50 -1.40
CA HIS A 30 2.45 12.23 -2.82
C HIS A 30 2.80 10.76 -3.10
N LEU A 31 3.70 10.17 -2.31
CA LEU A 31 4.06 8.76 -2.44
C LEU A 31 2.92 7.85 -1.98
N GLY A 32 2.32 8.16 -0.82
CA GLY A 32 1.25 7.37 -0.24
C GLY A 32 0.05 7.23 -1.16
N ALA A 33 -0.36 8.30 -1.84
CA ALA A 33 -1.47 8.27 -2.78
C ALA A 33 -1.20 7.33 -3.96
N ASN A 34 -0.01 7.37 -4.54
CA ASN A 34 0.37 6.46 -5.62
C ASN A 34 0.42 5.00 -5.15
N ILE A 35 0.88 4.74 -3.92
CA ILE A 35 0.83 3.40 -3.32
C ILE A 35 -0.62 2.93 -3.15
N VAL A 36 -1.51 3.80 -2.66
CA VAL A 36 -2.95 3.48 -2.54
C VAL A 36 -3.54 3.13 -3.90
N HIS A 37 -3.24 3.90 -4.95
CA HIS A 37 -3.69 3.58 -6.30
C HIS A 37 -3.20 2.21 -6.77
N ALA A 38 -1.89 1.95 -6.65
CA ALA A 38 -1.32 0.66 -7.07
C ALA A 38 -1.94 -0.53 -6.30
N LEU A 39 -2.18 -0.38 -5.00
CA LEU A 39 -2.81 -1.42 -4.19
C LEU A 39 -4.26 -1.69 -4.62
N LEU A 40 -5.03 -0.65 -4.95
CA LEU A 40 -6.38 -0.79 -5.46
C LEU A 40 -6.41 -1.45 -6.84
N ASP A 41 -5.49 -1.06 -7.73
CA ASP A 41 -5.33 -1.67 -9.06
C ASP A 41 -4.95 -3.16 -8.96
N ASP A 42 -4.17 -3.54 -7.93
CA ASP A 42 -3.82 -4.93 -7.59
C ASP A 42 -4.98 -5.68 -6.87
N GLY A 43 -6.15 -5.07 -6.73
CA GLY A 43 -7.34 -5.65 -6.11
C GLY A 43 -7.21 -5.88 -4.61
N GLN A 44 -6.33 -5.14 -3.92
CA GLN A 44 -6.20 -5.21 -2.47
C GLN A 44 -7.28 -4.38 -1.79
N GLU A 45 -7.77 -4.86 -0.64
CA GLU A 45 -8.56 -4.03 0.27
C GLU A 45 -7.65 -3.03 0.98
N VAL A 46 -7.97 -1.74 0.91
CA VAL A 46 -7.11 -0.69 1.47
C VAL A 46 -7.84 0.10 2.56
N ARG A 47 -7.13 0.33 3.67
CA ARG A 47 -7.47 1.30 4.71
C ARG A 47 -6.42 2.39 4.72
N VAL A 48 -6.85 3.64 4.89
CA VAL A 48 -5.94 4.79 5.00
C VAL A 48 -6.17 5.51 6.32
N LEU A 49 -5.08 5.75 7.05
CA LEU A 49 -5.08 6.66 8.19
C LEU A 49 -5.08 8.10 7.66
N VAL A 50 -6.11 8.87 7.98
CA VAL A 50 -6.26 10.27 7.57
C VAL A 50 -6.12 11.18 8.79
N GLN A 51 -5.33 12.24 8.66
CA GLN A 51 -5.26 13.29 9.67
C GLN A 51 -6.25 14.39 9.30
N SER A 52 -7.13 14.81 10.22
CA SER A 52 -8.25 15.70 9.93
C SER A 52 -7.83 17.10 9.43
N ARG A 53 -6.58 17.52 9.69
CA ARG A 53 -5.99 18.79 9.24
C ARG A 53 -5.16 18.70 7.96
N ALA A 54 -4.91 17.48 7.46
CA ALA A 54 -4.11 17.28 6.26
C ALA A 54 -4.94 17.45 4.96
N ASN A 55 -4.25 17.69 3.85
CA ASN A 55 -4.88 17.75 2.53
C ASN A 55 -5.17 16.34 2.01
N ASN A 56 -6.37 15.83 2.29
CA ASN A 56 -6.78 14.46 1.95
C ASN A 56 -7.42 14.30 0.55
N ARG A 57 -7.30 15.31 -0.32
CA ARG A 57 -7.95 15.32 -1.66
C ARG A 57 -7.53 14.16 -2.55
N ALA A 58 -6.28 13.70 -2.39
CA ALA A 58 -5.73 12.62 -3.23
C ALA A 58 -6.46 11.29 -3.05
N LEU A 59 -7.23 11.16 -1.96
CA LEU A 59 -8.00 9.96 -1.66
C LEU A 59 -9.46 10.06 -2.15
N GLU A 60 -9.92 11.24 -2.60
CA GLU A 60 -11.31 11.48 -3.01
C GLU A 60 -11.72 10.57 -4.17
N GLY A 61 -12.89 9.94 -4.04
CA GLY A 61 -13.41 9.00 -5.04
C GLY A 61 -12.74 7.62 -5.05
N LEU A 62 -11.73 7.37 -4.22
CA LEU A 62 -11.10 6.04 -4.11
C LEU A 62 -11.91 5.13 -3.18
N ASP A 63 -11.96 3.84 -3.52
CA ASP A 63 -12.58 2.78 -2.72
C ASP A 63 -11.65 2.36 -1.57
N VAL A 64 -11.52 3.26 -0.59
CA VAL A 64 -10.70 3.05 0.60
C VAL A 64 -11.50 3.25 1.87
N GLU A 65 -11.23 2.43 2.87
CA GLU A 65 -11.70 2.72 4.22
C GLU A 65 -10.85 3.84 4.82
N ARG A 66 -11.47 4.91 5.29
CA ARG A 66 -10.77 6.03 5.93
C ARG A 66 -10.95 5.96 7.44
N VAL A 67 -9.84 6.04 8.17
CA VAL A 67 -9.84 6.09 9.62
C VAL A 67 -9.12 7.35 10.06
N GLU A 68 -9.77 8.18 10.87
CA GLU A 68 -9.12 9.37 11.44
C GLU A 68 -8.14 8.99 12.56
N GLY A 69 -7.00 9.66 12.62
CA GLY A 69 -6.02 9.54 13.70
C GLY A 69 -4.86 10.54 13.59
N ASP A 70 -3.98 10.51 14.59
CA ASP A 70 -2.78 11.37 14.73
C ASP A 70 -1.56 10.51 15.09
#